data_AF-W0BE94-F1
#
_entry.id   AF-W0BE94-F1
#
_cell.length_a   1.000
_cell.length_b   1.000
_cell.length_c   1.000
_cell.angle_alpha   90.00
_cell.angle_beta   90.00
_cell.angle_gamma   90.00
#
_symmetry.space_group_name_H-M   'P 1'
#
loop_
_entity.id
_entity.type
_entity.pdbx_description
1 polymer ?
#
loop_
_entity_poly.entity_id
_entity_poly.type
_entity_poly.pdbx_seq_one_letter_code
_entity_poly.pdbx_strand_id
1 'polypeptide(L)'
;MLIPYLAYARKDRKTKSRDPVTMKYVARLLETAGADNVVTMDVHNLAAFQNAFRIPTEHLEARLLFAPYFANLIQDEEVTVVSPDVGGAKRAEQFRETLSELLHREVGKAFLDKKEAPVRLVAEA
;
A
#
# COMPACT_ATOMS: atom_id res chain seq x y z
N MET A 1 -18.79 0.10 8.35
CA MET A 1 -17.77 0.89 9.08
C MET A 1 -16.79 1.51 8.09
N LEU A 2 -16.58 2.82 8.14
CA LEU A 2 -15.63 3.55 7.29
C LEU A 2 -14.32 3.78 8.05
N ILE A 3 -13.20 3.28 7.51
CA ILE A 3 -11.88 3.37 8.14
C ILE A 3 -10.87 3.85 7.08
N PRO A 4 -10.66 5.17 6.94
CA PRO A 4 -9.79 5.70 5.88
C PRO A 4 -8.37 5.15 5.92
N TYR A 5 -7.85 4.95 7.14
CA TYR A 5 -6.55 4.33 7.38
C TYR A 5 -6.71 3.15 8.34
N LEU A 6 -6.62 1.94 7.80
CA LEU A 6 -6.69 0.73 8.60
C LEU A 6 -5.37 0.48 9.34
N ALA A 7 -5.33 0.91 10.60
CA ALA A 7 -4.21 0.63 11.49
C ALA A 7 -3.94 -0.89 11.56
N TYR A 8 -2.68 -1.25 11.79
CA TYR A 8 -2.19 -2.64 11.82
C TYR A 8 -2.24 -3.41 10.48
N ALA A 9 -2.60 -2.77 9.37
CA ALA A 9 -2.57 -3.41 8.04
C ALA A 9 -1.18 -3.92 7.63
N ARG A 10 -0.10 -3.39 8.20
CA ARG A 10 1.29 -3.88 7.98
C ARG A 10 1.64 -5.14 8.79
N LYS A 11 0.79 -5.55 9.74
CA LYS A 11 0.93 -6.78 10.54
C LYS A 11 -0.09 -7.82 10.06
N ASP A 12 -0.05 -8.08 8.77
CA ASP A 12 -0.92 -8.97 8.00
C ASP A 12 -0.38 -10.41 7.86
N ARG A 13 0.90 -10.61 8.18
CA ARG A 13 1.56 -11.91 8.25
C ARG A 13 2.55 -12.00 9.41
N LYS A 14 2.97 -13.23 9.74
CA LYS A 14 4.08 -13.45 10.69
C LYS A 14 5.41 -13.13 9.99
N THR A 15 6.17 -12.20 10.56
CA THR A 15 7.53 -11.88 10.08
C THR A 15 8.61 -12.65 10.84
N LYS A 16 8.36 -12.96 12.11
CA LYS A 16 9.22 -13.76 12.99
C LYS A 16 8.42 -14.86 13.68
N SER A 17 9.13 -15.82 14.27
CA SER A 17 8.50 -16.84 15.11
C SER A 17 7.71 -16.18 16.24
N ARG A 18 6.48 -16.66 16.47
CA ARG A 18 5.53 -16.16 17.49
C ARG A 18 5.01 -14.74 17.27
N ASP A 19 5.26 -14.11 16.12
CA ASP A 19 4.63 -12.82 15.79
C ASP A 19 3.10 -12.98 15.67
N PRO A 20 2.32 -12.00 16.18
CA PRO A 20 0.88 -11.97 15.96
C PRO A 20 0.54 -11.50 14.54
N VAL A 21 -0.56 -12.02 13.99
CA VAL A 21 -1.19 -11.48 12.77
C VAL A 21 -2.26 -10.48 13.20
N THR A 22 -1.81 -9.29 13.60
CA THR A 22 -2.65 -8.28 14.28
C THR A 22 -3.86 -7.86 13.45
N MET A 23 -3.71 -7.76 12.13
CA MET A 23 -4.80 -7.44 11.21
C MET A 23 -6.02 -8.38 11.39
N LYS A 24 -5.79 -9.68 11.61
CA LYS A 24 -6.86 -10.66 11.81
C LYS A 24 -7.61 -10.44 13.12
N TYR A 25 -6.92 -9.99 14.18
CA TYR A 25 -7.56 -9.68 15.45
C TYR A 25 -8.37 -8.38 15.36
N VAL A 26 -7.83 -7.35 14.70
CA VAL A 26 -8.58 -6.12 14.42
C VAL A 26 -9.86 -6.42 13.66
N ALA A 27 -9.79 -7.22 12.59
CA ALA A 27 -10.99 -7.62 11.83
C ALA A 27 -12.06 -8.27 12.72
N ARG A 28 -11.66 -9.25 13.56
CA ARG A 28 -12.59 -9.91 14.49
C ARG A 28 -13.18 -8.98 15.53
N LEU A 29 -12.40 -8.03 16.05
CA LEU A 29 -12.89 -7.06 17.02
C LEU A 29 -13.94 -6.15 16.39
N LEU A 30 -13.72 -5.68 15.15
CA LEU A 30 -14.68 -4.86 14.42
C LEU A 30 -15.98 -5.62 14.12
N GLU A 31 -15.86 -6.88 13.66
CA GLU A 31 -17.02 -7.77 13.44
C GLU A 31 -17.80 -8.00 14.74
N THR A 32 -17.10 -8.31 15.84
CA THR A 32 -17.73 -8.55 17.15
C THR A 32 -18.41 -7.30 17.69
N ALA A 33 -17.86 -6.11 17.39
CA ALA A 33 -18.47 -4.84 17.74
C ALA A 33 -19.74 -4.51 16.90
N GLY A 34 -20.09 -5.34 15.91
CA GLY A 34 -21.28 -5.20 15.10
C GLY A 34 -21.07 -4.48 13.77
N ALA A 35 -19.84 -4.45 13.22
CA ALA A 35 -19.64 -3.95 11.87
C ALA A 35 -20.23 -4.93 10.83
N ASP A 36 -21.18 -4.48 10.01
CA ASP A 36 -21.76 -5.27 8.93
C ASP A 36 -20.97 -5.18 7.61
N ASN A 37 -20.17 -4.13 7.45
CA ASN A 37 -19.29 -3.90 6.30
C ASN A 37 -18.05 -3.11 6.70
N VAL A 38 -16.99 -3.16 5.90
CA VAL A 38 -15.78 -2.34 6.10
C VAL A 38 -15.33 -1.69 4.80
N VAL A 39 -15.21 -0.37 4.82
CA VAL A 39 -14.66 0.42 3.70
C VAL A 39 -13.34 1.03 4.15
N THR A 40 -12.28 0.85 3.36
CA THR A 40 -10.93 1.37 3.66
C THR A 40 -10.23 1.83 2.39
N MET A 41 -9.14 2.60 2.52
CA MET A 41 -8.33 3.07 1.40
C MET A 41 -6.91 2.50 1.45
N ASP A 42 -6.33 2.19 0.28
CA ASP A 42 -4.92 1.78 0.08
C ASP A 42 -4.31 0.90 1.19
N VAL A 43 -4.94 -0.26 1.43
CA VAL A 43 -4.41 -1.24 2.39
C VAL A 43 -3.04 -1.77 1.99
N HIS A 44 -2.23 -2.10 2.98
CA HIS A 44 -0.86 -2.60 2.76
C HIS A 44 -0.81 -3.85 1.86
N ASN A 45 -1.77 -4.76 2.07
CA ASN A 45 -1.92 -5.99 1.30
C ASN A 45 -3.41 -6.29 1.13
N LEU A 46 -3.91 -6.12 -0.09
CA LEU A 46 -5.33 -6.27 -0.43
C LEU A 46 -5.84 -7.68 -0.15
N ALA A 47 -5.08 -8.71 -0.54
CA ALA A 47 -5.46 -10.10 -0.32
C ALA A 47 -5.53 -10.44 1.17
N ALA A 48 -4.58 -9.96 1.97
CA ALA A 48 -4.60 -10.22 3.41
C ALA A 48 -5.74 -9.46 4.12
N PHE A 49 -6.05 -8.23 3.69
CA PHE A 49 -7.21 -7.47 4.16
C PHE A 49 -8.51 -8.23 3.89
N GLN A 50 -8.78 -8.61 2.64
CA GLN A 50 -10.01 -9.33 2.27
C GLN A 50 -10.13 -10.69 2.98
N ASN A 51 -9.00 -11.39 3.19
CA ASN A 51 -8.99 -12.66 3.91
C ASN A 51 -9.13 -12.53 5.44
N ALA A 52 -8.83 -11.35 6.01
CA ALA A 52 -8.94 -11.12 7.45
C ALA A 52 -10.40 -10.96 7.89
N PHE A 53 -11.22 -10.29 7.07
CA PHE A 53 -12.63 -10.07 7.34
C PHE A 53 -13.50 -11.24 6.83
N ARG A 54 -14.66 -11.42 7.48
CA ARG A 54 -15.72 -12.38 7.14
C ARG A 54 -17.01 -11.68 6.69
N ILE A 55 -17.02 -10.36 6.78
CA ILE A 55 -18.06 -9.45 6.31
C ILE A 55 -17.64 -8.80 4.98
N PRO A 56 -18.57 -8.24 4.20
CA PRO A 56 -18.25 -7.47 3.00
C PRO A 56 -17.17 -6.41 3.25
N THR A 57 -16.21 -6.33 2.33
CA THR A 57 -15.13 -5.34 2.36
C THR A 57 -15.05 -4.57 1.06
N GLU A 58 -14.85 -3.27 1.16
CA GLU A 58 -14.62 -2.36 0.04
C GLU A 58 -13.25 -1.69 0.21
N HIS A 59 -12.46 -1.71 -0.87
CA HIS A 59 -11.14 -1.11 -0.91
C HIS A 59 -11.12 0.00 -1.96
N LEU A 60 -10.83 1.20 -1.50
CA LEU A 60 -10.69 2.39 -2.33
C LEU A 60 -9.21 2.60 -2.68
N GLU A 61 -8.95 3.03 -3.90
CA GLU A 61 -7.60 3.27 -4.42
C GLU A 61 -7.36 4.76 -4.61
N ALA A 62 -6.37 5.34 -3.90
CA ALA A 62 -6.11 6.78 -4.03
C ALA A 62 -5.46 7.15 -5.37
N ARG A 63 -4.94 6.17 -6.13
CA ARG A 63 -4.38 6.43 -7.48
C ARG A 63 -5.40 7.11 -8.40
N LEU A 64 -6.69 6.82 -8.23
CA LEU A 64 -7.76 7.41 -9.04
C LEU A 64 -7.98 8.90 -8.75
N LEU A 65 -7.51 9.38 -7.59
CA LEU A 65 -7.50 10.80 -7.25
C LEU A 65 -6.17 11.46 -7.63
N PHE A 66 -5.05 10.80 -7.30
CA PHE A 66 -3.73 11.38 -7.50
C PHE A 66 -3.29 11.39 -8.98
N ALA A 67 -3.60 10.36 -9.77
CA ALA A 67 -3.15 10.31 -11.16
C ALA A 67 -3.73 11.47 -12.01
N PRO A 68 -5.04 11.81 -11.93
CA PRO A 68 -5.57 13.00 -12.60
C PRO A 68 -4.94 14.31 -12.10
N TYR A 69 -4.72 14.42 -10.79
CA TYR A 69 -4.07 15.59 -10.21
C TYR A 69 -2.66 15.80 -10.78
N PHE A 70 -1.85 14.73 -10.84
CA PHE A 70 -0.50 14.80 -11.38
C PHE A 70 -0.48 14.94 -12.90
N ALA A 71 -1.41 14.31 -13.63
CA ALA A 71 -1.52 14.49 -15.08
C ALA A 71 -1.69 15.97 -15.46
N ASN A 72 -2.56 16.69 -14.72
CA ASN A 72 -2.75 18.13 -14.91
C ASN A 72 -1.51 18.97 -14.59
N LEU A 73 -0.69 18.53 -13.63
CA LEU A 73 0.53 19.24 -13.23
C LEU A 73 1.69 18.98 -14.19
N ILE A 74 1.83 17.75 -14.65
CA ILE A 74 2.93 17.29 -15.52
C ILE A 74 2.77 17.84 -16.94
N GLN A 75 1.54 17.86 -17.46
CA GLN A 75 1.25 18.24 -18.85
C GLN A 75 2.16 17.47 -19.83
N ASP A 76 3.09 18.17 -20.48
CA ASP A 76 3.99 17.63 -21.49
C ASP A 76 5.39 17.25 -20.95
N GLU A 77 5.68 17.48 -19.66
CA GLU A 77 6.99 17.18 -19.08
C GLU A 77 7.27 15.67 -19.05
N GLU A 78 8.48 15.27 -19.42
CA GLU A 78 8.88 13.86 -19.35
C GLU A 78 9.10 13.47 -17.88
N VAL A 79 8.35 12.48 -17.40
CA VAL A 79 8.42 12.02 -16.01
C VAL A 79 8.57 10.50 -15.93
N THR A 80 9.04 10.05 -14.77
CA THR A 80 9.20 8.63 -14.44
C THR A 80 8.59 8.36 -13.07
N VAL A 81 7.78 7.31 -12.98
CA VAL A 81 7.26 6.83 -11.70
C VAL A 81 8.31 5.92 -11.06
N VAL A 82 8.71 6.24 -9.84
CA VAL A 82 9.75 5.51 -9.10
C VAL A 82 9.15 4.77 -7.92
N SER A 83 9.34 3.45 -7.85
CA SER A 83 9.05 2.70 -6.61
C SER A 83 10.21 2.84 -5.62
N PRO A 84 9.95 3.20 -4.35
CA PRO A 84 11.00 3.37 -3.34
C PRO A 84 11.59 2.04 -2.84
N ASP A 85 10.86 0.93 -3.00
CA ASP A 85 11.25 -0.41 -2.58
C ASP A 85 10.40 -1.48 -3.29
N VAL A 86 10.78 -2.77 -3.13
CA VAL A 86 10.14 -3.91 -3.82
C VAL A 86 8.68 -4.08 -3.42
N GLY A 87 8.36 -3.78 -2.15
CA GLY A 87 7.00 -3.89 -1.64
C GLY A 87 6.04 -2.87 -2.28
N GLY A 88 6.55 -1.69 -2.65
CA GLY A 88 5.81 -0.64 -3.34
C GLY A 88 5.65 -0.83 -4.85
N ALA A 89 6.42 -1.75 -5.47
CA ALA A 89 6.57 -1.80 -6.92
C ALA A 89 5.25 -1.99 -7.67
N LYS A 90 4.37 -2.86 -7.16
CA LYS A 90 3.04 -3.08 -7.76
C LYS A 90 2.16 -1.82 -7.71
N ARG A 91 2.19 -1.08 -6.60
CA ARG A 91 1.42 0.16 -6.44
C ARG A 91 1.93 1.24 -7.38
N ALA A 92 3.26 1.38 -7.47
CA ALA A 92 3.90 2.30 -8.40
C ALA A 92 3.54 1.97 -9.85
N GLU A 93 3.53 0.70 -10.23
CA GLU A 93 3.14 0.28 -11.58
C GLU A 93 1.68 0.64 -11.89
N GLN A 94 0.73 0.30 -11.01
CA GLN A 94 -0.69 0.66 -11.22
C GLN A 94 -0.89 2.17 -11.34
N PHE A 95 -0.15 2.96 -10.55
CA PHE A 95 -0.17 4.42 -10.66
C PHE A 95 0.39 4.89 -12.01
N ARG A 96 1.52 4.32 -12.46
CA ARG A 96 2.16 4.61 -13.75
C ARG A 96 1.26 4.28 -14.93
N GLU A 97 0.58 3.13 -14.91
CA GLU A 97 -0.38 2.73 -15.94
C GLU A 97 -1.52 3.75 -16.04
N THR A 98 -2.14 4.09 -14.91
CA THR A 98 -3.21 5.11 -14.85
C THR A 98 -2.73 6.47 -15.38
N LEU A 99 -1.53 6.88 -14.99
CA LEU A 99 -0.97 8.16 -15.43
C LEU A 99 -0.62 8.14 -16.93
N SER A 100 -0.13 7.02 -17.45
CA SER A 100 0.17 6.85 -18.88
C SER A 100 -1.10 6.94 -19.73
N GLU A 101 -2.19 6.34 -19.26
CA GLU A 101 -3.51 6.43 -19.90
C GLU A 101 -4.00 7.88 -19.96
N LEU A 102 -3.91 8.61 -18.85
CA LEU A 102 -4.36 10.01 -18.74
C LEU A 102 -3.51 10.98 -19.56
N LEU A 103 -2.21 10.72 -19.69
CA LEU A 103 -1.28 11.55 -20.47
C LEU A 103 -1.21 11.13 -21.95
N HIS A 104 -1.88 10.04 -22.34
CA HIS A 104 -1.82 9.47 -23.69
C HIS A 104 -0.40 9.18 -24.20
N ARG A 105 0.52 8.83 -23.29
CA ARG A 105 1.91 8.47 -23.60
C ARG A 105 2.47 7.53 -22.54
N GLU A 106 3.48 6.76 -22.91
CA GLU A 106 4.15 5.88 -21.95
C GLU A 106 4.95 6.70 -20.93
N VAL A 107 4.66 6.49 -19.65
CA VAL A 107 5.43 7.08 -18.54
C VAL A 107 6.54 6.11 -18.13
N GLY A 108 7.76 6.63 -17.94
CA GLY A 108 8.90 5.81 -17.52
C GLY A 108 8.66 5.13 -16.16
N LYS A 109 9.38 4.03 -15.92
CA LYS A 109 9.39 3.32 -14.63
C LYS A 109 10.81 3.22 -14.09
N ALA A 110 10.97 3.39 -12.79
CA ALA A 110 12.22 3.11 -12.10
C ALA A 110 11.99 2.47 -10.73
N PHE A 111 13.04 1.86 -10.21
CA PHE A 111 13.05 1.15 -8.95
C PHE A 111 14.27 1.56 -8.14
N LEU A 112 14.08 1.92 -6.87
CA LEU A 112 15.17 2.22 -5.97
C LEU A 112 15.58 0.94 -5.20
N ASP A 113 16.80 0.46 -5.46
CA ASP A 113 17.42 -0.60 -4.64
C ASP A 113 18.10 0.01 -3.42
N LYS A 114 17.41 -0.02 -2.27
CA LYS A 114 17.95 0.45 -1.00
C LYS A 114 18.72 -0.66 -0.30
N LYS A 115 20.05 -0.51 -0.20
CA LYS A 115 20.90 -1.33 0.66
C LYS A 115 21.06 -0.67 2.02
N GLU A 116 20.59 -1.33 3.08
CA GLU A 116 20.86 -0.86 4.45
C GLU A 116 22.30 -1.21 4.81
N ALA A 117 23.10 -0.19 5.16
CA ALA A 117 24.45 -0.41 5.67
C ALA A 117 24.36 -1.13 7.03
N PRO A 118 25.16 -2.18 7.27
CA PRO A 118 25.19 -2.81 8.58
C PRO A 118 25.69 -1.79 9.60
N VAL A 119 24.87 -1.53 10.64
CA VAL A 119 25.29 -0.75 11.79
C VAL A 119 26.36 -1.55 12.53
N ARG A 120 27.64 -1.33 12.19
CA ARG A 120 28.76 -1.83 12.99
C ARG A 120 28.86 -0.94 14.22
N LEU A 121 28.30 -1.40 15.33
CA LEU A 121 28.70 -0.91 16.65
C LEU A 121 30.13 -1.42 16.87
N VAL A 122 31.12 -0.54 16.63
CA VAL A 122 32.47 -0.77 17.10
C VAL A 122 32.42 -0.55 18.61
N ALA A 123 32.22 -1.64 19.35
CA ALA A 123 32.50 -1.67 20.77
C ALA A 123 34.02 -1.91 20.91
N GLU A 124 34.78 -0.81 20.96
CA GLU A 124 36.15 -0.85 21.48
C GLU A 124 36.07 -0.93 23.00
N ALA A 125 36.73 -1.97 23.54
CA ALA A 125 36.95 -2.23 24.95
C ALA A 125 38.39 -1.87 25.32
#